data_AF-A0A2V7M7D8-F1
#
_entry.id   AF-A0A2V7M7D8-F1
#
_cell.length_a   1.000
_cell.length_b   1.000
_cell.length_c   1.000
_cell.angle_alpha   90.00
_cell.angle_beta   90.00
_cell.angle_gamma   90.00
#
_symmetry.space_group_name_H-M   'P 1'
#
loop_
_entity.id
_entity.type
_entity.pdbx_description
1 polymer ?
#
loop_
_entity_poly.entity_id
_entity_poly.type
_entity_poly.pdbx_seq_one_letter_code
_entity_poly.pdbx_strand_id
1 'polypeptide(L)'
;MPMRAYIAVVGALLVAACYHGPSIYSFDPVRRPTGVDADLRLEKKRVSGELLEVQDTTLILLTDSRKVVSVPVQGIRSGAFDKLGVMIGEGMDLQPALTKLRPFSRFPFGLTPELRARLLAVYGQTEVEVVR
;
A
#
# COMPACT_ATOMS: atom_id res chain seq x y z
N MET A 1 24.92 -34.65 -48.92
CA MET A 1 23.61 -34.52 -48.23
C MET A 1 23.81 -33.97 -46.80
N PRO A 2 23.87 -32.65 -46.56
CA PRO A 2 23.90 -32.13 -45.18
C PRO A 2 22.80 -31.08 -44.86
N MET A 3 21.88 -30.81 -45.79
CA MET A 3 20.93 -29.68 -45.67
C MET A 3 19.71 -29.98 -44.78
N ARG A 4 19.43 -31.25 -44.50
CA ARG A 4 18.27 -31.69 -43.69
C ARG A 4 18.52 -31.68 -42.19
N ALA A 5 19.78 -31.69 -41.75
CA ALA A 5 20.13 -31.72 -40.33
C ALA A 5 19.98 -30.34 -39.65
N TYR A 6 20.11 -29.25 -40.40
CA TYR A 6 20.03 -27.89 -39.84
C TYR A 6 18.61 -27.46 -39.43
N ILE A 7 17.58 -27.99 -40.09
CA ILE A 7 16.18 -27.60 -39.82
C ILE A 7 15.71 -28.16 -38.46
N ALA A 8 16.18 -29.34 -38.06
CA ALA A 8 15.78 -29.97 -36.81
C ALA A 8 16.33 -29.25 -35.57
N VAL A 9 17.52 -28.65 -35.66
CA VAL A 9 18.17 -27.97 -34.53
C VAL A 9 17.52 -26.62 -34.22
N VAL A 10 17.08 -25.88 -35.23
CA VAL A 10 16.44 -24.56 -35.06
C VAL A 10 15.03 -24.69 -34.45
N GLY A 11 14.29 -25.76 -34.79
CA GLY A 11 12.96 -26.02 -34.21
C GLY A 11 12.99 -26.29 -32.71
N ALA A 12 14.02 -26.98 -32.21
CA ALA A 12 14.14 -27.33 -30.79
C ALA A 12 14.43 -26.12 -29.89
N LEU A 13 15.14 -25.10 -30.40
CA LEU A 13 15.46 -23.89 -29.65
C LEU A 13 14.25 -22.96 -29.43
N LEU A 14 13.26 -22.99 -30.32
CA LEU A 14 12.07 -22.14 -30.21
C LEU A 14 11.05 -22.66 -29.19
N VAL A 15 11.00 -23.97 -28.93
CA VAL A 15 10.05 -24.57 -27.96
C VAL A 15 10.52 -24.36 -26.51
N ALA A 16 11.83 -24.28 -26.28
CA ALA A 16 12.40 -24.01 -24.95
C ALA A 16 12.13 -22.57 -24.45
N ALA A 17 11.88 -21.62 -25.37
CA ALA A 17 11.60 -20.23 -25.02
C ALA A 17 10.20 -20.01 -24.42
N CYS A 18 9.25 -20.93 -24.64
CA CYS A 18 7.90 -20.82 -24.06
C CYS A 18 7.78 -21.40 -22.64
N TYR A 19 8.80 -22.12 -22.14
CA TYR A 19 8.77 -22.74 -20.81
C TYR A 19 9.48 -21.92 -19.72
N HIS A 20 10.12 -20.81 -20.10
CA HIS A 20 10.80 -19.87 -19.19
C HIS A 20 10.20 -18.47 -19.30
N GLY A 21 8.87 -18.38 -19.27
CA GLY A 21 8.21 -17.13 -18.90
C GLY A 21 8.35 -16.91 -17.39
N PRO A 22 8.47 -15.66 -16.90
CA PRO A 22 8.39 -15.39 -15.47
C PRO A 22 7.06 -15.91 -14.96
N SER A 23 7.13 -16.83 -14.00
CA SER A 23 5.95 -17.43 -13.39
C SER A 23 5.11 -16.35 -12.72
N ILE A 24 3.79 -16.40 -12.90
CA ILE A 24 2.83 -15.58 -12.13
C ILE A 24 2.93 -15.80 -10.61
N TYR A 25 3.68 -16.81 -10.15
CA TYR A 25 4.01 -17.02 -8.75
C TYR A 25 5.25 -16.24 -8.26
N SER A 26 6.07 -15.67 -9.15
CA SER A 26 7.19 -14.77 -8.80
C SER A 26 6.79 -13.29 -8.88
N PHE A 27 5.60 -12.99 -9.39
CA PHE A 27 4.92 -11.72 -9.15
C PHE A 27 4.04 -11.94 -7.94
N ASP A 28 4.21 -11.17 -6.87
CA ASP A 28 3.24 -11.14 -5.78
C ASP A 28 2.12 -10.16 -6.21
N PRO A 29 1.06 -10.63 -6.91
CA PRO A 29 0.06 -9.71 -7.41
C PRO A 29 -0.75 -9.36 -6.18
N VAL A 30 -0.69 -8.09 -5.76
CA VAL A 30 -1.42 -7.51 -4.63
C VAL A 30 -2.77 -8.21 -4.44
N ARG A 31 -2.82 -9.21 -3.53
CA ARG A 31 -3.89 -10.23 -3.52
C ARG A 31 -5.23 -9.69 -3.01
N ARG A 32 -5.24 -8.42 -2.60
CA ARG A 32 -6.39 -7.70 -2.04
C ARG A 32 -6.26 -6.23 -2.38
N PRO A 33 -7.35 -5.50 -2.60
CA PRO A 33 -7.33 -4.03 -2.71
C PRO A 33 -7.02 -3.45 -1.33
N THR A 34 -5.76 -3.50 -0.90
CA THR A 34 -5.26 -2.94 0.36
C THR A 34 -4.48 -1.67 0.08
N GLY A 35 -4.55 -0.73 1.00
CA GLY A 35 -3.61 0.38 1.06
C GLY A 35 -2.21 -0.11 1.41
N VAL A 36 -1.22 0.77 1.26
CA VAL A 36 0.14 0.53 1.76
C VAL A 36 0.16 0.50 3.28
N ASP A 37 1.00 -0.35 3.85
CA ASP A 37 1.25 -0.35 5.29
C ASP A 37 2.06 0.89 5.68
N ALA A 38 1.65 1.52 6.76
CA ALA A 38 2.25 2.70 7.33
C ALA A 38 2.78 2.40 8.73
N ASP A 39 3.92 2.98 9.05
CA ASP A 39 4.54 2.99 10.37
C ASP A 39 4.79 4.43 10.80
N LEU A 40 3.94 4.92 11.72
CA LEU A 40 3.93 6.30 12.18
C LEU A 40 4.48 6.38 13.60
N ARG A 41 5.52 7.19 13.76
CA ARG A 41 6.09 7.54 15.06
C ARG A 41 5.55 8.89 15.48
N LEU A 42 4.76 8.90 16.55
CA LEU A 42 4.33 10.09 17.27
C LEU A 42 5.25 10.30 18.48
N GLU A 43 5.05 11.40 19.21
CA GLU A 43 5.89 11.74 20.36
C GLU A 43 5.91 10.65 21.45
N LYS A 44 4.75 10.05 21.77
CA LYS A 44 4.60 9.10 22.89
C LYS A 44 4.21 7.69 22.47
N LYS A 45 3.97 7.45 21.19
CA LYS A 45 3.48 6.16 20.69
C LYS A 45 3.86 5.92 19.24
N ARG A 46 3.77 4.65 18.86
CA ARG A 46 3.88 4.18 17.49
C ARG A 46 2.52 3.66 17.04
N VAL A 47 2.15 3.96 15.80
CA VAL A 47 0.90 3.53 15.19
C VAL A 47 1.27 2.88 13.86
N SER A 48 0.98 1.59 13.74
CA SER A 48 1.22 0.80 12.53
C SER A 48 -0.08 0.21 12.00
N GLY A 49 -0.15 0.09 10.68
CA GLY A 49 -1.25 -0.57 9.98
C GLY A 49 -1.46 -0.04 8.57
N GLU A 50 -2.54 -0.48 7.95
CA GLU A 50 -2.89 -0.15 6.56
C GLU A 50 -3.37 1.30 6.43
N LEU A 51 -2.85 2.03 5.42
CA LEU A 51 -3.31 3.36 5.06
C LEU A 51 -4.67 3.30 4.32
N LEU A 52 -5.73 3.73 4.99
CA LEU A 52 -7.08 3.73 4.42
C LEU A 52 -7.34 4.96 3.56
N GLU A 53 -6.98 6.14 4.04
CA GLU A 53 -7.28 7.42 3.38
C GLU A 53 -6.23 8.47 3.77
N VAL A 54 -5.91 9.36 2.82
CA VAL A 54 -5.08 10.54 3.04
C VAL A 54 -5.91 11.81 2.84
N GLN A 55 -6.14 12.53 3.93
CA GLN A 55 -6.75 13.86 3.94
C GLN A 55 -5.67 14.95 4.03
N ASP A 56 -6.05 16.21 3.88
CA ASP A 56 -5.11 17.33 3.84
C ASP A 56 -4.32 17.51 5.13
N THR A 57 -4.90 17.12 6.27
CA THR A 57 -4.28 17.26 7.60
C THR A 57 -4.32 15.97 8.42
N THR A 58 -4.72 14.84 7.84
CA THR A 58 -4.98 13.62 8.61
C THR A 58 -4.77 12.36 7.78
N LEU A 59 -4.20 11.33 8.40
CA LEU A 59 -4.14 9.98 7.86
C LEU A 59 -5.16 9.11 8.57
N ILE A 60 -5.96 8.36 7.82
CA ILE A 60 -6.85 7.34 8.38
C ILE A 60 -6.19 5.99 8.21
N LEU A 61 -5.99 5.26 9.32
CA LEU A 61 -5.31 3.96 9.32
C LEU A 61 -6.24 2.88 9.86
N LEU A 62 -6.10 1.67 9.34
CA LEU A 62 -6.56 0.46 9.99
C LEU A 62 -5.37 -0.17 10.70
N THR A 63 -5.34 -0.10 12.03
CA THR A 63 -4.23 -0.62 12.82
C THR A 63 -4.14 -2.13 12.77
N ASP A 64 -2.97 -2.67 13.12
CA ASP A 64 -2.75 -4.11 13.28
C ASP A 64 -3.71 -4.75 14.32
N SER A 65 -4.14 -3.96 15.30
CA SER A 65 -5.17 -4.32 16.29
C SER A 65 -6.60 -4.22 15.77
N ARG A 66 -6.78 -4.05 14.45
CA ARG A 66 -8.06 -3.95 13.75
C ARG A 66 -8.93 -2.78 14.19
N LYS A 67 -8.32 -1.63 14.48
CA LYS A 67 -9.03 -0.37 14.76
C LYS A 67 -8.83 0.65 13.65
N VAL A 68 -9.90 1.33 13.26
CA VAL A 68 -9.85 2.52 12.42
C VAL A 68 -9.50 3.72 13.27
N VAL A 69 -8.37 4.35 12.98
CA VAL A 69 -7.84 5.50 13.71
C VAL A 69 -7.57 6.68 12.78
N SER A 70 -7.65 7.88 13.34
CA SER A 70 -7.36 9.15 12.68
C SER A 70 -6.11 9.76 13.29
N VAL A 71 -5.06 9.93 12.50
CA VAL A 71 -3.76 10.46 12.93
C VAL A 71 -3.52 11.83 12.29
N PRO A 72 -3.54 12.94 13.07
CA PRO A 72 -3.19 14.26 12.56
C PRO A 72 -1.72 14.31 12.11
N VAL A 73 -1.44 14.78 10.90
CA VAL A 73 -0.06 14.76 10.35
C VAL A 73 0.90 15.60 11.17
N GLN A 74 0.43 16.68 11.78
CA GLN A 74 1.23 17.56 12.64
C GLN A 74 1.78 16.86 13.89
N GLY A 75 1.15 15.76 14.33
CA GLY A 75 1.61 14.96 15.46
C GLY A 75 2.61 13.86 15.07
N ILE A 76 2.89 13.67 13.78
CA ILE A 76 3.77 12.62 13.27
C ILE A 76 5.20 13.16 13.22
N ARG A 77 6.11 12.55 13.98
CA ARG A 77 7.55 12.86 13.95
C ARG A 77 8.24 12.19 12.76
N SER A 78 7.83 10.97 12.43
CA SER A 78 8.30 10.23 11.26
C SER A 78 7.22 9.26 10.79
N GLY A 79 7.04 9.15 9.47
CA GLY A 79 6.10 8.21 8.84
C GLY A 79 6.78 7.47 7.70
N ALA A 80 6.94 6.16 7.86
CA ALA A 80 7.44 5.26 6.82
C ALA A 80 6.29 4.48 6.21
N PHE A 81 6.34 4.26 4.90
CA PHE A 81 5.30 3.55 4.15
C PHE A 81 5.95 2.46 3.32
N ASP A 82 5.32 1.28 3.28
CA ASP A 82 5.86 0.14 2.55
C ASP A 82 6.14 0.52 1.09
N LYS A 83 7.31 0.10 0.58
CA LYS A 83 7.85 0.40 -0.76
C LYS A 83 8.10 1.88 -1.09
N LEU A 84 7.67 2.83 -0.27
CA LEU A 84 7.89 4.27 -0.47
C LEU A 84 8.96 4.85 0.47
N GLY A 85 9.26 4.15 1.57
CA GLY A 85 10.23 4.61 2.57
C GLY A 85 9.66 5.72 3.45
N VAL A 86 10.54 6.55 4.01
CA VAL A 86 10.15 7.67 4.88
C VAL A 86 9.60 8.82 4.04
N MET A 87 8.30 9.08 4.21
CA MET A 87 7.57 10.11 3.48
C MET A 87 7.14 11.29 4.37
N ILE A 88 7.19 11.11 5.69
CA ILE A 88 6.90 12.17 6.67
C ILE A 88 8.08 12.24 7.62
N GLY A 89 8.57 13.44 7.87
CA GLY A 89 9.69 13.70 8.78
C GLY A 89 9.74 15.16 9.21
N GLU A 90 10.44 15.43 10.30
CA GLU A 90 10.64 16.78 10.81
C GLU A 90 11.35 17.67 9.79
N GLY A 91 10.84 18.89 9.58
CA GLY A 91 11.37 19.84 8.60
C GLY A 91 11.00 19.57 7.13
N MET A 92 10.20 18.54 6.84
CA MET A 92 9.73 18.24 5.48
C MET A 92 8.45 18.99 5.14
N ASP A 93 8.31 19.45 3.89
CA ASP A 93 7.02 19.90 3.37
C ASP A 93 6.08 18.70 3.19
N LEU A 94 4.98 18.72 3.95
CA LEU A 94 4.03 17.62 4.03
C LEU A 94 3.11 17.56 2.81
N GLN A 95 2.80 18.69 2.14
CA GLN A 95 1.79 18.69 1.08
C GLN A 95 2.17 17.85 -0.15
N PRO A 96 3.41 17.93 -0.68
CA PRO A 96 3.87 17.04 -1.74
C PRO A 96 3.87 15.58 -1.31
N ALA A 97 4.24 15.30 -0.06
CA ALA A 97 4.25 13.94 0.48
C ALA A 97 2.84 13.34 0.57
N LEU A 98 1.87 14.09 1.11
CA LEU A 98 0.46 13.68 1.20
C LEU A 98 -0.14 13.45 -0.18
N THR A 99 0.15 14.33 -1.15
CA THR A 99 -0.29 14.16 -2.54
C THR A 99 0.28 12.89 -3.15
N LYS A 100 1.55 12.59 -2.90
CA LYS A 100 2.21 11.36 -3.37
C LYS A 100 1.68 10.10 -2.67
N LEU A 101 1.28 10.18 -1.40
CA LEU A 101 0.76 9.07 -0.61
C LEU A 101 -0.69 8.70 -0.95
N ARG A 102 -1.52 9.69 -1.30
CA ARG A 102 -2.96 9.50 -1.59
C ARG A 102 -3.29 8.32 -2.53
N PRO A 103 -2.65 8.15 -3.70
CA PRO A 103 -2.93 7.02 -4.60
C PRO A 103 -2.57 5.64 -4.04
N PHE A 104 -1.78 5.58 -2.97
CA PHE A 104 -1.38 4.33 -2.30
C PHE A 104 -2.30 3.95 -1.13
N SER A 105 -3.25 4.81 -0.78
CA SER A 105 -4.29 4.48 0.21
C SER A 105 -5.34 3.54 -0.39
N ARG A 106 -6.05 2.79 0.46
CA ARG A 106 -7.15 1.93 -0.02
C ARG A 106 -8.29 2.72 -0.66
N PHE A 107 -8.56 3.92 -0.15
CA PHE A 107 -9.62 4.81 -0.61
C PHE A 107 -9.02 6.16 -1.06
N PRO A 108 -8.38 6.20 -2.24
CA PRO A 108 -7.67 7.40 -2.71
C PRO A 108 -8.60 8.58 -3.00
N PHE A 109 -9.89 8.31 -3.19
CA PHE A 109 -10.94 9.32 -3.39
C PHE A 109 -11.74 9.63 -2.12
N GLY A 110 -11.28 9.13 -0.96
CA GLY A 110 -11.91 9.34 0.34
C GLY A 110 -12.93 8.27 0.74
N LEU A 111 -13.16 8.16 2.05
CA LEU A 111 -14.25 7.37 2.61
C LEU A 111 -15.53 8.21 2.65
N THR A 112 -16.53 7.85 1.84
CA THR A 112 -17.86 8.46 1.99
C THR A 112 -18.42 8.16 3.38
N PRO A 113 -19.34 8.98 3.91
CA PRO A 113 -19.92 8.76 5.23
C PRO A 113 -20.53 7.35 5.41
N GLU A 114 -21.20 6.84 4.38
CA GLU A 114 -21.83 5.51 4.38
C GLU A 114 -20.79 4.40 4.40
N LEU A 115 -19.72 4.55 3.62
CA LEU A 115 -18.63 3.58 3.56
C LEU A 115 -17.83 3.58 4.87
N ARG A 116 -17.60 4.75 5.46
CA ARG A 116 -16.99 4.91 6.78
C ARG A 116 -17.83 4.22 7.86
N ALA A 117 -19.14 4.43 7.87
CA ALA A 117 -20.03 3.79 8.84
C ALA A 117 -20.00 2.25 8.69
N ARG A 118 -20.05 1.74 7.46
CA ARG A 118 -19.91 0.29 7.18
C ARG A 118 -18.57 -0.26 7.63
N LEU A 119 -17.49 0.47 7.33
CA LEU A 119 -16.13 0.09 7.73
C LEU A 119 -16.03 -0.02 9.25
N LEU A 120 -16.47 1.02 9.97
CA LEU A 120 -16.46 1.04 11.43
C LEU A 120 -17.29 -0.10 12.02
N ALA A 121 -18.49 -0.35 11.49
CA ALA A 121 -19.35 -1.46 11.92
C ALA A 121 -18.68 -2.83 11.73
N VAL A 122 -17.95 -3.05 10.64
CA VAL A 122 -17.18 -4.30 10.40
C VAL A 122 -16.10 -4.52 11.46
N TYR A 123 -15.54 -3.44 12.01
CA TYR A 123 -14.52 -3.48 13.06
C TYR A 123 -15.09 -3.25 14.47
N GLY A 124 -16.42 -3.26 14.63
CA GLY A 124 -17.08 -3.09 15.93
C GLY A 124 -16.95 -1.69 16.53
N GLN A 125 -16.70 -0.68 15.69
CA GLN A 125 -16.60 0.72 16.08
C GLN A 125 -17.85 1.49 15.64
N THR A 126 -18.20 2.52 16.41
CA THR A 126 -19.20 3.52 16.05
C THR A 126 -18.57 4.83 15.58
N GLU A 127 -17.31 5.08 15.97
CA GLU A 127 -16.56 6.29 15.66
C GLU A 127 -15.07 5.99 15.43
N VAL A 128 -14.39 6.92 14.75
CA VAL A 128 -12.94 6.84 14.53
C VAL A 128 -12.22 7.41 15.74
N GLU A 129 -11.29 6.62 16.29
CA GLU A 129 -10.45 7.05 17.41
C GLU A 129 -9.40 8.05 16.92
N VAL A 130 -9.32 9.23 17.54
CA VAL A 130 -8.31 10.24 17.20
C VAL A 130 -7.05 10.02 18.03
N VAL A 131 -5.93 9.86 17.35
CA VAL A 131 -4.67 9.41 17.91
C VAL A 131 -3.67 10.58 17.84
N ARG A 132 -3.36 11.15 19.02
CA ARG A 132 -2.36 12.22 19.22
C ARG A 132 -1.17 11.74 20.03
#